data_AF-A0A963MV39-F1
#
_entry.id   AF-A0A963MV39-F1
#
_cell.length_a   1.000
_cell.length_b   1.000
_cell.length_c   1.000
_cell.angle_alpha   90.00
_cell.angle_beta   90.00
_cell.angle_gamma   90.00
#
_symmetry.space_group_name_H-M   'P 1'
#
loop_
_entity.id
_entity.type
_entity.pdbx_description
1 polymer ?
#
loop_
_entity_poly.entity_id
_entity_poly.type
_entity_poly.pdbx_seq_one_letter_code
_entity_poly.pdbx_strand_id
1 'polypeptide(L)'
;MSQTSSTATTDTGARGAEETRRRLIDAGLAAFSAYGYDGVTTRALANRARVNQSAIPYHFGGKEGVYLAVADAICDELSHRLAPLLAHATAHAEPAEALPDLLAALYRLSQTDLPDRDRFTLILLEQQHPSAAFERFDARLMQPLLATLTRLIAALSGQPPDSDAMRIRAHMLLGLVSSLISGRASFERKFGDSRQLDAARQAMVETQLRQMAMVFVSGLRRS
;
A
#
# COMPACT_ATOMS: atom_id res chain seq x y z
N MET A 1 -14.34 -51.98 16.75
CA MET A 1 -14.07 -50.64 17.33
C MET A 1 -12.57 -50.39 17.21
N SER A 2 -12.12 -49.60 16.23
CA SER A 2 -10.80 -48.95 16.24
C SER A 2 -10.78 -47.88 15.15
N GLN A 3 -11.05 -46.63 15.53
CA GLN A 3 -10.72 -45.44 14.77
C GLN A 3 -10.19 -44.38 15.75
N THR A 4 -9.43 -43.43 15.19
CA THR A 4 -8.98 -42.14 15.75
C THR A 4 -7.90 -42.15 16.84
N SER A 5 -6.63 -41.97 16.44
CA SER A 5 -5.60 -41.34 17.31
C SER A 5 -4.37 -40.74 16.58
N SER A 6 -4.31 -40.67 15.24
CA SER A 6 -3.08 -40.24 14.53
C SER A 6 -3.10 -38.83 13.89
N THR A 7 -4.17 -38.03 14.07
CA THR A 7 -4.35 -36.73 13.39
C THR A 7 -4.11 -35.48 14.26
N ALA A 8 -3.91 -35.61 15.58
CA ALA A 8 -3.87 -34.46 16.50
C ALA A 8 -2.47 -33.80 16.66
N THR A 9 -1.39 -34.57 16.47
CA THR A 9 -0.03 -34.11 16.78
C THR A 9 0.59 -33.28 15.64
N THR A 10 0.26 -33.56 14.39
CA THR A 10 0.73 -32.82 13.20
C THR A 10 0.08 -31.45 13.04
N ASP A 11 -1.20 -31.33 13.42
CA ASP A 11 -1.98 -30.10 13.32
C ASP A 11 -1.53 -29.03 14.34
N THR A 12 -1.10 -29.45 15.54
CA THR A 12 -0.58 -28.54 16.58
C THR A 12 0.76 -27.91 16.18
N GLY A 13 1.65 -28.68 15.54
CA GLY A 13 2.94 -28.18 15.07
C GLY A 13 2.82 -27.21 13.89
N ALA A 14 1.94 -27.51 12.92
CA ALA A 14 1.67 -26.63 11.79
C ALA A 14 1.04 -25.29 12.22
N ARG A 15 0.10 -25.32 13.18
CA ARG A 15 -0.50 -24.10 13.74
C ARG A 15 0.52 -23.23 14.47
N GLY A 16 1.44 -23.83 15.23
CA GLY A 16 2.51 -23.08 15.91
C GLY A 16 3.53 -22.44 14.95
N ALA A 17 3.83 -23.12 13.83
CA ALA A 17 4.65 -22.59 12.76
C ALA A 17 4.01 -21.39 12.08
N GLU A 18 2.72 -21.47 11.75
CA GLU A 18 2.00 -20.35 11.10
C GLU A 18 1.85 -19.15 12.04
N GLU A 19 1.59 -19.37 13.33
CA GLU A 19 1.56 -18.30 14.33
C GLU A 19 2.92 -17.58 14.44
N THR A 20 4.00 -18.35 14.39
CA THR A 20 5.37 -17.82 14.42
C THR A 20 5.65 -17.00 13.15
N ARG A 21 5.23 -17.50 12.00
CA ARG A 21 5.33 -16.81 10.70
C ARG A 21 4.59 -15.47 10.73
N ARG A 22 3.33 -15.47 11.18
CA ARG A 22 2.50 -14.26 11.30
C ARG A 22 3.14 -13.22 12.22
N ARG A 23 3.57 -13.61 13.42
CA ARG A 23 4.23 -12.69 14.36
C ARG A 23 5.50 -12.06 13.80
N LEU A 24 6.27 -12.82 13.02
CA LEU A 24 7.46 -12.30 12.35
C LEU A 24 7.10 -11.32 11.22
N ILE A 25 6.02 -11.56 10.48
CA ILE A 25 5.51 -10.63 9.46
C ILE A 25 5.02 -9.33 10.13
N ASP A 26 4.21 -9.42 11.19
CA ASP A 26 3.70 -8.23 11.90
C ASP A 26 4.82 -7.41 12.54
N ALA A 27 5.79 -8.10 13.15
CA ALA A 27 6.99 -7.46 13.68
C ALA A 27 7.84 -6.82 12.57
N GLY A 28 7.96 -7.51 11.43
CA GLY A 28 8.66 -7.04 10.25
C GLY A 28 8.03 -5.78 9.67
N LEU A 29 6.73 -5.76 9.43
CA LEU A 29 5.99 -4.61 8.92
C LEU A 29 6.32 -3.33 9.72
N ALA A 30 6.15 -3.40 11.04
CA ALA A 30 6.40 -2.25 11.90
C ALA A 30 7.89 -1.87 12.03
N ALA A 31 8.81 -2.84 11.93
CA ALA A 31 10.24 -2.56 12.02
C ALA A 31 10.78 -1.95 10.72
N PHE A 32 10.45 -2.56 9.57
CA PHE A 32 10.94 -2.11 8.28
C PHE A 32 10.30 -0.77 7.87
N SER A 33 9.03 -0.51 8.20
CA SER A 33 8.41 0.80 7.92
C SER A 33 9.07 1.94 8.71
N ALA A 34 9.54 1.66 9.93
CA ALA A 34 10.14 2.64 10.81
C ALA A 34 11.62 2.90 10.55
N TYR A 35 12.38 1.85 10.21
CA TYR A 35 13.85 1.90 10.15
C TYR A 35 14.43 1.56 8.77
N GLY A 36 13.58 1.29 7.78
CA GLY A 36 13.99 0.78 6.47
C GLY A 36 14.54 -0.65 6.55
N TYR A 37 14.94 -1.20 5.41
CA TYR A 37 15.54 -2.54 5.37
C TYR A 37 16.82 -2.59 6.20
N ASP A 38 17.81 -1.74 5.92
CA ASP A 38 19.15 -1.80 6.53
C ASP A 38 19.17 -1.59 8.05
N GLY A 39 18.25 -0.76 8.58
CA GLY A 39 18.15 -0.47 10.01
C GLY A 39 17.65 -1.61 10.89
N VAL A 40 17.19 -2.73 10.29
CA VAL A 40 16.58 -3.85 11.02
C VAL A 40 17.53 -5.05 11.10
N THR A 41 17.64 -5.67 12.28
CA THR A 41 18.42 -6.90 12.49
C THR A 41 17.53 -8.11 12.76
N THR A 42 17.99 -9.32 12.42
CA THR A 42 17.24 -10.57 12.72
C THR A 42 16.98 -10.75 14.21
N ARG A 43 17.94 -10.37 15.06
CA ARG A 43 17.78 -10.38 16.52
C ARG A 43 16.66 -9.44 16.97
N ALA A 44 16.61 -8.22 16.43
CA ALA A 44 15.55 -7.25 16.76
C ALA A 44 14.16 -7.76 16.31
N LEU A 45 14.08 -8.35 15.11
CA LEU A 45 12.85 -8.97 14.61
C LEU A 45 12.36 -10.11 15.51
N ALA A 46 13.24 -11.04 15.85
CA ALA A 46 12.90 -12.18 16.70
C ALA A 46 12.42 -11.74 18.09
N ASN A 47 13.12 -10.76 18.69
CA ASN A 47 12.74 -10.18 19.98
C ASN A 47 11.37 -9.51 19.90
N ARG A 48 11.10 -8.71 18.86
CA ARG A 48 9.82 -8.03 18.65
C ARG A 48 8.66 -9.01 18.44
N ALA A 49 8.89 -10.07 17.66
CA ALA A 49 7.91 -11.13 17.41
C ALA A 49 7.74 -12.10 18.60
N ARG A 50 8.60 -11.99 19.64
CA ARG A 50 8.65 -12.90 20.80
C ARG A 50 8.84 -14.35 20.37
N VAL A 51 9.81 -14.59 19.49
CA VAL A 51 10.17 -15.90 18.94
C VAL A 51 11.66 -16.16 19.13
N ASN A 52 12.07 -17.42 19.05
CA ASN A 52 13.49 -17.75 19.00
C ASN A 52 14.12 -17.19 17.71
N GLN A 53 15.32 -16.63 17.78
CA GLN A 53 16.04 -16.12 16.61
C GLN A 53 16.26 -17.18 15.52
N SER A 54 16.35 -18.47 15.90
CA SER A 54 16.44 -19.59 14.95
C SER A 54 15.17 -19.78 14.10
N ALA A 55 14.03 -19.22 14.49
CA ALA A 55 12.79 -19.29 13.72
C ALA A 55 12.89 -18.54 12.39
N ILE A 56 13.71 -17.48 12.31
CA ILE A 56 13.89 -16.68 11.09
C ILE A 56 14.56 -17.49 9.96
N PRO A 57 15.76 -18.07 10.13
CA PRO A 57 16.35 -18.89 9.08
C PRO A 57 15.51 -20.13 8.78
N TYR A 58 14.81 -20.69 9.77
CA TYR A 58 13.92 -21.84 9.58
C TYR A 58 12.70 -21.52 8.69
N HIS A 59 11.98 -20.42 8.95
CA HIS A 59 10.75 -20.09 8.21
C HIS A 59 10.97 -19.26 6.95
N PHE A 60 12.04 -18.46 6.92
CA PHE A 60 12.22 -17.42 5.91
C PHE A 60 13.61 -17.42 5.28
N GLY A 61 14.54 -18.28 5.72
CA GLY A 61 15.91 -18.31 5.18
C GLY A 61 16.76 -17.08 5.53
N GLY A 62 16.24 -16.09 6.27
CA GLY A 62 16.97 -14.90 6.68
C GLY A 62 16.11 -13.64 6.77
N LYS A 63 16.78 -12.50 6.98
CA LYS A 63 16.13 -11.16 7.04
C LYS A 63 15.42 -10.81 5.74
N GLU A 64 16.07 -11.07 4.60
CA GLU A 64 15.51 -10.81 3.27
C GLU A 64 14.19 -11.57 3.08
N GLY A 65 14.14 -12.86 3.41
CA GLY A 65 12.90 -13.62 3.28
C GLY A 65 11.78 -13.13 4.20
N VAL A 66 12.10 -12.60 5.39
CA VAL A 66 11.08 -11.93 6.22
C VAL A 66 10.60 -10.66 5.53
N TYR A 67 11.50 -9.86 4.96
CA TYR A 67 11.15 -8.63 4.23
C TYR A 67 10.25 -8.91 3.02
N LEU A 68 10.59 -9.92 2.23
CA LEU A 68 9.79 -10.35 1.09
C LEU A 68 8.41 -10.87 1.52
N ALA A 69 8.35 -11.64 2.60
CA ALA A 69 7.08 -12.11 3.15
C ALA A 69 6.20 -10.97 3.68
N VAL A 70 6.80 -9.91 4.24
CA VAL A 70 6.10 -8.67 4.59
C VAL A 70 5.56 -7.99 3.34
N ALA A 71 6.37 -7.85 2.28
CA ALA A 71 5.92 -7.26 1.02
C ALA A 71 4.77 -8.06 0.39
N ASP A 72 4.84 -9.40 0.39
CA ASP A 72 3.78 -10.27 -0.10
C ASP A 72 2.49 -10.09 0.70
N ALA A 73 2.57 -10.07 2.05
CA ALA A 73 1.40 -9.85 2.90
C ALA A 73 0.76 -8.47 2.71
N ILE A 74 1.57 -7.42 2.49
CA ILE A 74 1.08 -6.09 2.13
C ILE A 74 0.36 -6.13 0.78
N CYS A 75 0.96 -6.77 -0.22
CA CYS A 75 0.38 -6.86 -1.55
C CYS A 75 -0.94 -7.64 -1.53
N ASP A 76 -1.02 -8.75 -0.81
CA ASP A 76 -2.25 -9.55 -0.66
C ASP A 76 -3.39 -8.68 -0.12
N GLU A 77 -3.15 -8.01 1.01
CA GLU A 77 -4.13 -7.16 1.68
C GLU A 77 -4.56 -5.96 0.82
N LEU A 78 -3.59 -5.19 0.32
CA LEU A 78 -3.89 -3.96 -0.40
C LEU A 78 -4.42 -4.22 -1.80
N SER A 79 -3.99 -5.28 -2.50
CA SER A 79 -4.55 -5.61 -3.81
C SER A 79 -6.03 -5.98 -3.70
N HIS A 80 -6.43 -6.70 -2.65
CA HIS A 80 -7.83 -7.04 -2.40
C HIS A 80 -8.69 -5.80 -2.17
N ARG A 81 -8.17 -4.78 -1.47
CA ARG A 81 -8.87 -3.52 -1.19
C ARG A 81 -8.82 -2.53 -2.35
N LEU A 82 -7.74 -2.54 -3.14
CA LEU A 82 -7.55 -1.67 -4.29
C LEU A 82 -8.39 -2.12 -5.49
N ALA A 83 -8.50 -3.43 -5.72
CA ALA A 83 -9.23 -4.01 -6.85
C ALA A 83 -10.66 -3.44 -7.02
N PRO A 84 -11.54 -3.39 -5.99
CA PRO A 84 -12.88 -2.83 -6.15
C PRO A 84 -12.87 -1.33 -6.47
N LEU A 85 -11.89 -0.56 -5.98
CA LEU A 85 -11.77 0.87 -6.28
C LEU A 85 -11.42 1.08 -7.76
N LEU A 86 -10.48 0.30 -8.30
CA LEU A 86 -10.10 0.36 -9.71
C LEU A 86 -11.25 -0.12 -10.62
N ALA A 87 -11.95 -1.19 -10.21
CA ALA A 87 -13.12 -1.69 -10.93
C ALA A 87 -14.25 -0.64 -10.96
N HIS A 88 -14.52 0.02 -9.84
CA HIS A 88 -15.51 1.10 -9.78
C HIS A 88 -15.13 2.28 -10.68
N ALA A 89 -13.88 2.73 -10.63
CA ALA A 89 -13.40 3.83 -11.46
C ALA A 89 -13.46 3.51 -12.97
N THR A 90 -13.21 2.26 -13.36
CA THR A 90 -13.28 1.82 -14.77
C THR A 90 -14.70 1.59 -15.27
N ALA A 91 -15.62 1.19 -14.40
CA ALA A 91 -17.04 1.03 -14.73
C ALA A 91 -17.82 2.36 -14.73
N HIS A 92 -17.24 3.43 -14.19
CA HIS A 92 -17.87 4.74 -14.12
C HIS A 92 -18.12 5.30 -15.54
N ALA A 93 -19.36 5.72 -15.81
CA ALA A 93 -19.76 6.19 -17.14
C ALA A 93 -19.05 7.51 -17.53
N GLU A 94 -18.75 8.35 -16.54
CA GLU A 94 -18.12 9.66 -16.72
C GLU A 94 -16.69 9.66 -16.15
N PRO A 95 -15.64 9.61 -16.99
CA PRO A 95 -14.25 9.66 -16.54
C PRO A 95 -13.89 10.93 -15.74
N ALA A 96 -14.62 12.02 -15.98
CA ALA A 96 -14.41 13.30 -15.32
C ALA A 96 -14.79 13.28 -13.84
N GLU A 97 -15.72 12.40 -13.46
CA GLU A 97 -16.12 12.17 -12.07
C GLU A 97 -15.29 11.04 -11.44
N ALA A 98 -15.01 9.99 -12.23
CA ALA A 98 -14.25 8.81 -11.80
C ALA A 98 -12.84 9.13 -11.29
N LEU A 99 -12.14 10.08 -11.93
CA LEU A 99 -10.77 10.42 -11.57
C LEU A 99 -10.68 11.12 -10.19
N PRO A 100 -11.44 12.20 -9.91
CA PRO A 100 -11.55 12.75 -8.55
C PRO A 100 -12.00 11.73 -7.50
N ASP A 101 -12.98 10.87 -7.82
CA ASP A 101 -13.48 9.84 -6.91
C ASP A 101 -12.40 8.82 -6.55
N LEU A 102 -11.64 8.35 -7.54
CA LEU A 102 -10.55 7.42 -7.35
C LEU A 102 -9.45 8.03 -6.46
N LEU A 103 -9.04 9.27 -6.70
CA LEU A 103 -8.01 9.94 -5.89
C LEU A 103 -8.46 10.11 -4.42
N ALA A 104 -9.72 10.47 -4.19
CA ALA A 104 -10.29 10.54 -2.84
C ALA A 104 -10.35 9.15 -2.18
N ALA A 105 -10.71 8.11 -2.94
CA ALA A 105 -10.75 6.74 -2.44
C ALA A 105 -9.35 6.19 -2.07
N LEU A 106 -8.33 6.50 -2.87
CA LEU A 106 -6.94 6.13 -2.58
C LEU A 106 -6.42 6.83 -1.33
N TYR A 107 -6.78 8.11 -1.15
CA TYR A 107 -6.46 8.80 0.10
C TYR A 107 -7.16 8.14 1.29
N ARG A 108 -8.47 7.84 1.22
CA ARG A 108 -9.15 7.12 2.32
C ARG A 108 -8.48 5.78 2.62
N LEU A 109 -8.07 5.04 1.59
CA LEU A 109 -7.37 3.76 1.74
C LEU A 109 -6.04 3.92 2.51
N SER A 110 -5.36 5.06 2.40
CA SER A 110 -4.10 5.32 3.13
C SER A 110 -4.29 5.78 4.57
N GLN A 111 -5.51 6.12 4.98
CA GLN A 111 -5.79 6.79 6.27
C GLN A 111 -6.56 5.92 7.28
N THR A 112 -6.91 4.68 6.94
CA THR A 112 -7.87 3.89 7.72
C THR A 112 -7.41 3.52 9.13
N ASP A 113 -6.18 3.02 9.33
CA ASP A 113 -5.63 2.65 10.67
C ASP A 113 -4.10 2.38 10.65
N LEU A 114 -3.47 2.23 11.82
CA LEU A 114 -2.25 1.41 11.93
C LEU A 114 -2.71 -0.07 11.89
N PRO A 115 -2.29 -0.91 10.92
CA PRO A 115 -0.99 -0.92 10.23
C PRO A 115 -0.96 -0.35 8.81
N ASP A 116 -2.08 0.12 8.24
CA ASP A 116 -2.13 0.59 6.83
C ASP A 116 -1.09 1.65 6.54
N ARG A 117 -0.89 2.58 7.47
CA ARG A 117 0.17 3.58 7.37
C ARG A 117 1.57 2.97 7.17
N ASP A 118 1.90 1.91 7.91
CA ASP A 118 3.21 1.23 7.79
C ASP A 118 3.35 0.57 6.42
N ARG A 119 2.24 0.02 5.90
CA ARG A 119 2.18 -0.57 4.55
C ARG A 119 2.50 0.47 3.48
N PHE A 120 1.82 1.62 3.50
CA PHE A 120 2.06 2.70 2.53
C PHE A 120 3.45 3.34 2.67
N THR A 121 3.97 3.43 3.89
CA THR A 121 5.34 3.90 4.14
C THR A 121 6.36 2.98 3.47
N LEU A 122 6.21 1.65 3.62
CA LEU A 122 7.09 0.68 2.96
C LEU A 122 7.00 0.72 1.44
N ILE A 123 5.79 0.83 0.89
CA ILE A 123 5.61 0.99 -0.56
C ILE A 123 6.37 2.23 -1.05
N LEU A 124 6.22 3.36 -0.36
CA LEU A 124 6.93 4.59 -0.74
C LEU A 124 8.45 4.46 -0.62
N LEU A 125 8.96 3.79 0.42
CA LEU A 125 10.39 3.51 0.56
C LEU A 125 10.92 2.68 -0.61
N GLU A 126 10.21 1.63 -1.03
CA GLU A 126 10.60 0.81 -2.19
C GLU A 126 10.51 1.57 -3.52
N GLN A 127 9.57 2.51 -3.66
CA GLN A 127 9.51 3.37 -4.86
C GLN A 127 10.72 4.31 -4.95
N GLN A 128 11.30 4.73 -3.82
CA GLN A 128 12.48 5.60 -3.78
C GLN A 128 13.79 4.83 -3.83
N HIS A 129 13.81 3.64 -3.24
CA HIS A 129 14.99 2.80 -3.09
C HIS A 129 14.64 1.34 -3.45
N PRO A 130 14.55 1.00 -4.75
CA PRO A 130 14.09 -0.32 -5.18
C PRO A 130 14.99 -1.46 -4.69
N SER A 131 14.37 -2.52 -4.18
CA SER A 131 15.01 -3.78 -3.83
C SER A 131 14.29 -4.97 -4.49
N ALA A 132 14.60 -6.20 -4.07
CA ALA A 132 13.86 -7.39 -4.50
C ALA A 132 12.36 -7.37 -4.14
N ALA A 133 11.92 -6.47 -3.24
CA ALA A 133 10.51 -6.27 -2.93
C ALA A 133 9.79 -5.35 -3.94
N PHE A 134 10.52 -4.49 -4.66
CA PHE A 134 9.93 -3.54 -5.62
C PHE A 134 9.05 -4.24 -6.65
N GLU A 135 9.53 -5.31 -7.28
CA GLU A 135 8.79 -6.06 -8.30
C GLU A 135 7.44 -6.58 -7.79
N ARG A 136 7.34 -6.95 -6.51
CA ARG A 136 6.08 -7.40 -5.89
C ARG A 136 5.09 -6.24 -5.80
N PHE A 137 5.53 -5.10 -5.29
CA PHE A 137 4.70 -3.91 -5.17
C PHE A 137 4.31 -3.34 -6.53
N ASP A 138 5.24 -3.34 -7.47
CA ASP A 138 5.03 -2.80 -8.81
C ASP A 138 3.95 -3.59 -9.55
N ALA A 139 4.16 -4.90 -9.72
CA ALA A 139 3.24 -5.75 -10.46
C ALA A 139 1.83 -5.82 -9.83
N ARG A 140 1.74 -5.83 -8.50
CA ARG A 140 0.48 -6.10 -7.79
C ARG A 140 -0.30 -4.85 -7.38
N LEU A 141 0.39 -3.72 -7.22
CA LEU A 141 -0.23 -2.48 -6.73
C LEU A 141 -0.03 -1.32 -7.71
N MET A 142 1.21 -1.03 -8.12
CA MET A 142 1.50 0.20 -8.88
C MET A 142 1.07 0.09 -10.34
N GLN A 143 1.39 -0.99 -11.05
CA GLN A 143 1.00 -1.15 -12.45
C GLN A 143 -0.53 -1.10 -12.64
N PRO A 144 -1.37 -1.84 -11.88
CA PRO A 144 -2.83 -1.75 -12.03
C PRO A 144 -3.37 -0.34 -11.75
N LEU A 145 -2.81 0.33 -10.74
CA LEU A 145 -3.20 1.68 -10.35
C LEU A 145 -2.85 2.71 -11.42
N LEU A 146 -1.58 2.75 -11.84
CA LEU A 146 -1.07 3.68 -12.85
C LEU A 146 -1.75 3.44 -14.20
N ALA A 147 -1.94 2.18 -14.62
CA ALA A 147 -2.67 1.86 -15.84
C ALA A 147 -4.11 2.38 -15.80
N THR A 148 -4.79 2.29 -14.65
CA THR A 148 -6.15 2.81 -14.49
C THR A 148 -6.19 4.33 -14.56
N LEU A 149 -5.29 5.03 -13.85
CA LEU A 149 -5.17 6.49 -13.92
C LEU A 149 -4.86 6.94 -15.35
N THR A 150 -3.90 6.31 -16.01
CA THR A 150 -3.52 6.60 -17.41
C THR A 150 -4.72 6.46 -18.35
N ARG A 151 -5.52 5.39 -18.24
CA ARG A 151 -6.73 5.21 -19.06
C ARG A 151 -7.76 6.30 -18.82
N LEU A 152 -8.02 6.69 -17.56
CA LEU A 152 -8.95 7.76 -17.24
C LEU A 152 -8.51 9.11 -17.83
N ILE A 153 -7.22 9.44 -17.69
CA ILE A 153 -6.63 10.67 -18.22
C ILE A 153 -6.68 10.69 -19.76
N ALA A 154 -6.39 9.56 -20.39
CA ALA A 154 -6.48 9.39 -21.84
C ALA A 154 -7.91 9.61 -22.34
N ALA A 155 -8.90 9.00 -21.70
CA ALA A 155 -10.32 9.20 -22.02
C ALA A 155 -10.74 10.67 -21.86
N LEU A 156 -10.23 11.37 -20.86
CA LEU A 156 -10.53 12.78 -20.62
C LEU A 156 -9.90 13.75 -21.61
N SER A 157 -8.73 13.40 -22.15
CA SER A 157 -7.96 14.24 -23.08
C SER A 157 -8.19 13.89 -24.55
N GLY A 158 -8.85 12.77 -24.85
CA GLY A 158 -8.97 12.25 -26.21
C GLY A 158 -7.65 11.76 -26.82
N GLN A 159 -6.58 11.64 -26.01
CA GLN A 159 -5.27 11.18 -26.45
C GLN A 159 -5.09 9.66 -26.24
N PRO A 160 -4.18 9.01 -26.97
CA PRO A 160 -3.88 7.60 -26.77
C PRO A 160 -3.35 7.31 -25.34
N PRO A 161 -3.80 6.24 -24.68
CA PRO A 161 -3.36 5.89 -23.32
C PRO A 161 -1.87 5.53 -23.25
N ASP A 162 -1.24 5.14 -24.35
CA ASP A 162 0.19 4.79 -24.38
C ASP A 162 1.12 5.99 -24.54
N SER A 163 0.58 7.21 -24.62
CA SER A 163 1.38 8.43 -24.62
C SER A 163 2.16 8.60 -23.31
N ASP A 164 3.46 8.89 -23.43
CA ASP A 164 4.32 9.23 -22.29
C ASP A 164 3.73 10.38 -21.47
N ALA A 165 3.06 11.35 -22.13
CA ALA A 165 2.41 12.44 -21.44
C ALA A 165 1.28 11.95 -20.50
N MET A 166 0.49 10.94 -20.90
CA MET A 166 -0.57 10.39 -20.04
C MET A 166 0.03 9.61 -18.86
N ARG A 167 1.11 8.87 -19.10
CA ARG A 167 1.84 8.12 -18.06
C ARG A 167 2.48 9.06 -17.04
N ILE A 168 3.14 10.14 -17.49
CA ILE A 168 3.71 11.17 -16.62
C ILE A 168 2.62 11.85 -15.79
N ARG A 169 1.49 12.21 -16.41
CA ARG A 169 0.35 12.81 -15.71
C ARG A 169 -0.24 11.89 -14.65
N ALA A 170 -0.34 10.58 -14.92
CA ALA A 170 -0.78 9.60 -13.93
C ALA A 170 0.15 9.56 -12.70
N HIS A 171 1.46 9.59 -12.91
CA HIS A 171 2.44 9.68 -11.82
C HIS A 171 2.32 10.96 -11.02
N MET A 172 2.10 12.11 -11.68
CA MET A 172 1.88 13.39 -10.99
C MET A 172 0.64 13.37 -10.10
N LEU A 173 -0.47 12.80 -10.59
CA LEU A 173 -1.70 12.66 -9.80
C LEU A 173 -1.55 11.68 -8.63
N LEU A 174 -0.88 10.54 -8.85
CA LEU A 174 -0.53 9.62 -7.77
C LEU A 174 0.33 10.33 -6.71
N GLY A 175 1.27 11.17 -7.16
CA GLY A 175 2.09 12.03 -6.32
C GLY A 175 1.29 12.94 -5.39
N LEU A 176 0.09 13.39 -5.76
CA LEU A 176 -0.77 14.20 -4.88
C LEU A 176 -1.18 13.42 -3.62
N VAL A 177 -1.62 12.18 -3.80
CA VAL A 177 -2.00 11.31 -2.66
C VAL A 177 -0.76 10.94 -1.86
N SER A 178 0.31 10.53 -2.53
CA SER A 178 1.58 10.14 -1.89
C SER A 178 2.24 11.29 -1.13
N SER A 179 2.06 12.54 -1.56
CA SER A 179 2.62 13.72 -0.89
C SER A 179 2.08 13.93 0.52
N LEU A 180 0.84 13.50 0.78
CA LEU A 180 0.22 13.58 2.09
C LEU A 180 0.78 12.51 3.04
N ILE A 181 1.25 11.39 2.47
CA ILE A 181 1.90 10.30 3.20
C ILE A 181 3.37 10.68 3.50
N SER A 182 4.11 11.13 2.49
CA SER A 182 5.54 11.48 2.60
C SER A 182 5.78 12.78 3.37
N GLY A 183 4.95 13.79 3.14
CA GLY A 183 5.00 15.11 3.78
C GLY A 183 4.32 15.17 5.14
N ARG A 184 3.96 14.02 5.73
CA ARG A 184 3.15 13.93 6.95
C ARG A 184 3.67 14.80 8.09
N ALA A 185 4.97 14.79 8.39
CA ALA A 185 5.51 15.58 9.50
C ALA A 185 5.27 17.09 9.30
N SER A 186 5.41 17.57 8.07
CA SER A 186 5.13 18.96 7.69
C SER A 186 3.65 19.27 7.77
N PHE A 187 2.80 18.33 7.37
CA PHE A 187 1.35 18.43 7.50
C PHE A 187 0.93 18.49 8.98
N GLU A 188 1.42 17.56 9.79
CA GLU A 188 1.08 17.44 11.21
C GLU A 188 1.50 18.63 12.04
N ARG A 189 2.66 19.23 11.70
CA ARG A 189 3.12 20.46 12.34
C ARG A 189 2.10 21.60 12.20
N LYS A 190 1.35 21.64 11.10
CA LYS A 190 0.37 22.70 10.82
C LYS A 190 -1.05 22.33 11.25
N PHE A 191 -1.42 21.06 11.12
CA PHE A 191 -2.81 20.60 11.26
C PHE A 191 -3.06 19.68 12.47
N GLY A 192 -2.03 19.43 13.28
CA GLY A 192 -2.08 18.46 14.38
C GLY A 192 -1.86 17.04 13.90
N ASP A 193 -1.92 16.07 14.81
CA ASP A 193 -1.67 14.67 14.51
C ASP A 193 -2.57 14.16 13.37
N SER A 194 -1.97 13.67 12.28
CA SER A 194 -2.71 13.18 11.11
C SER A 194 -3.57 11.96 11.46
N ARG A 195 -3.20 11.26 12.55
CA ARG A 195 -3.92 10.13 13.14
C ARG A 195 -5.20 10.53 13.85
N GLN A 196 -5.34 11.81 14.20
CA GLN A 196 -6.50 12.35 14.93
C GLN A 196 -7.14 13.51 14.16
N LEU A 197 -6.93 13.56 12.83
CA LEU A 197 -7.73 14.47 12.02
C LEU A 197 -9.19 14.08 12.23
N ASP A 198 -9.95 15.01 12.79
CA ASP A 198 -11.38 14.86 12.87
C ASP A 198 -11.98 14.62 11.47
N ALA A 199 -13.18 14.04 11.43
CA ALA A 199 -13.86 13.73 10.18
C ALA A 199 -14.00 14.97 9.27
N ALA A 200 -14.09 16.17 9.85
CA ALA A 200 -14.19 17.41 9.08
C ALA A 200 -12.90 17.72 8.31
N ARG A 201 -11.73 17.55 8.93
CA ARG A 201 -10.43 17.75 8.27
C ARG A 201 -10.15 16.68 7.23
N GLN A 202 -10.53 15.43 7.48
CA GLN A 202 -10.43 14.38 6.46
C GLN A 202 -11.28 14.70 5.23
N ALA A 203 -12.54 15.10 5.43
CA ALA A 203 -13.43 15.54 4.36
C ALA A 203 -12.89 16.77 3.62
N MET A 204 -12.23 17.69 4.32
CA MET A 204 -11.58 18.85 3.71
C MET A 204 -10.44 18.42 2.78
N VAL A 205 -9.56 17.49 3.19
CA VAL A 205 -8.49 16.98 2.33
C VAL A 205 -9.05 16.30 1.08
N GLU A 206 -10.08 15.46 1.24
CA GLU A 206 -10.77 14.84 0.09
C GLU A 206 -11.36 15.88 -0.86
N THR A 207 -11.99 16.93 -0.31
CA THR A 207 -12.52 18.04 -1.10
C THR A 207 -11.41 18.74 -1.89
N GLN A 208 -10.26 19.00 -1.26
CA GLN A 208 -9.12 19.62 -1.94
C GLN A 208 -8.52 18.71 -3.03
N LEU A 209 -8.38 17.41 -2.78
CA LEU A 209 -7.92 16.44 -3.79
C LEU A 209 -8.85 16.41 -5.00
N ARG A 210 -10.17 16.40 -4.77
CA ARG A 210 -11.17 16.46 -5.85
C ARG A 210 -11.07 17.75 -6.65
N GLN A 211 -10.93 18.90 -5.98
CA GLN A 211 -10.77 20.19 -6.65
C GLN A 211 -9.50 20.24 -7.51
N MET A 212 -8.38 19.75 -7.00
CA MET A 212 -7.12 19.67 -7.77
C MET A 212 -7.26 18.75 -8.99
N ALA A 213 -7.93 17.60 -8.84
CA ALA A 213 -8.23 16.70 -9.94
C ALA A 213 -9.13 17.36 -10.99
N MET A 214 -10.15 18.12 -10.57
CA MET A 214 -11.04 18.84 -11.48
C MET A 214 -10.33 19.96 -12.25
N VAL A 215 -9.41 20.70 -11.61
CA VAL A 215 -8.56 21.68 -12.31
C VAL A 215 -7.76 20.97 -13.41
N PHE A 216 -7.14 19.84 -13.08
CA PHE A 216 -6.41 19.02 -14.04
C PHE A 216 -7.30 18.55 -15.20
N VAL A 217 -8.49 17.99 -14.92
CA VAL A 217 -9.49 17.60 -15.92
C VAL A 217 -9.87 18.77 -16.84
N SER A 218 -10.12 19.94 -16.26
CA SER A 218 -10.50 21.14 -17.01
C SER A 218 -9.38 21.67 -17.92
N GLY A 219 -8.12 21.42 -17.55
CA GLY A 219 -6.95 21.74 -18.36
C GLY A 219 -6.82 20.82 -19.56
N LEU A 220 -7.08 19.52 -19.38
CA LEU A 220 -7.03 18.51 -20.45
C LEU A 220 -8.04 18.77 -21.56
N ARG A 221 -9.22 19.28 -21.24
CA ARG A 221 -10.27 19.58 -22.23
C ARG A 221 -9.97 20.82 -23.08
N ARG A 222 -8.99 21.64 -22.70
CA ARG A 222 -8.62 22.89 -23.39
C ARG A 222 -7.37 22.74 -24.26
N SER A 223 -6.66 21.62 -24.16
CA SER A 223 -5.44 21.29 -24.91
C SER A 223 -5.74 20.38 -26.08
#